data_AF-A0A2V8LFY9-F1
#
_entry.id   AF-A0A2V8LFY9-F1
#
_cell.length_a   1.000
_cell.length_b   1.000
_cell.length_c   1.000
_cell.angle_alpha   90.00
_cell.angle_beta   90.00
_cell.angle_gamma   90.00
#
_symmetry.space_group_name_H-M   'P 1'
#
loop_
_entity.id
_entity.type
_entity.pdbx_description
1 polymer ?
#
loop_
_entity_poly.entity_id
_entity_poly.type
_entity_poly.pdbx_seq_one_letter_code
_entity_poly.pdbx_strand_id
1 'polypeptide(L)'
;TEAFAVYNVATDYITVTEIAHLAVECARLDPGAVEFEYSGGDRGWKGDVPVVRLDSNRIRSLGWVYRFNSRQALRDSMMGMMADLKAGRL
;
A
#
# COMPACT_ATOMS: atom_id res chain seq x y z
N THR A 1 -25.03 25.51 -4.57
CA THR A 1 -24.11 24.65 -3.79
C THR A 1 -24.74 23.28 -3.69
N GLU A 2 -24.03 22.20 -4.03
CA GLU A 2 -24.55 20.85 -3.77
C GLU A 2 -24.75 20.69 -2.26
N ALA A 3 -25.88 20.09 -1.85
CA ALA A 3 -26.17 19.82 -0.43
C ALA A 3 -25.25 18.71 0.14
N PHE A 4 -24.63 17.91 -0.73
CA PHE A 4 -23.77 16.79 -0.38
C PHE A 4 -22.83 16.46 -1.54
N ALA A 5 -21.58 16.09 -1.23
CA ALA A 5 -20.59 15.69 -2.22
C ALA A 5 -19.72 14.53 -1.69
N VAL A 6 -19.43 13.58 -2.57
CA VAL A 6 -18.57 12.42 -2.30
C VAL A 6 -17.27 12.54 -3.10
N TYR A 7 -16.16 12.24 -2.44
CA TYR A 7 -14.84 12.30 -3.02
C TYR A 7 -14.07 11.00 -2.75
N ASN A 8 -13.49 10.42 -3.79
CA ASN A 8 -12.46 9.42 -3.62
C ASN A 8 -11.17 10.11 -3.20
N VAL A 9 -10.54 9.60 -2.14
CA VAL A 9 -9.24 10.09 -1.65
C VAL A 9 -8.25 8.94 -1.72
N ALA A 10 -7.32 9.01 -2.67
CA ALA A 10 -6.38 7.94 -2.94
C ALA A 10 -5.07 8.46 -3.52
N THR A 11 -4.03 7.65 -3.38
CA THR A 11 -2.72 7.85 -4.01
C THR A 11 -2.69 7.21 -5.40
N ASP A 12 -1.49 6.88 -5.89
CA ASP A 12 -1.27 5.95 -6.99
C ASP A 12 -1.53 4.50 -6.54
N TYR A 13 -0.82 3.53 -7.11
CA TYR A 13 -0.95 2.13 -6.76
C TYR A 13 0.38 1.42 -6.59
N ILE A 14 0.30 0.21 -6.04
CA ILE A 14 1.38 -0.76 -5.96
C ILE A 14 0.81 -2.18 -6.12
N THR A 15 1.60 -3.11 -6.64
CA THR A 15 1.25 -4.52 -6.78
C THR A 15 1.61 -5.31 -5.52
N VAL A 16 0.96 -6.46 -5.29
CA VAL A 16 1.25 -7.32 -4.13
C VAL A 16 2.71 -7.78 -4.11
N THR A 17 3.29 -8.12 -5.27
CA THR A 17 4.72 -8.49 -5.38
C THR A 17 5.64 -7.32 -5.02
N GLU A 18 5.34 -6.09 -5.43
CA GLU A 18 6.12 -4.92 -5.04
C GLU A 18 6.03 -4.65 -3.52
N ILE A 19 4.87 -4.91 -2.90
CA ILE A 19 4.72 -4.85 -1.44
C ILE A 19 5.62 -5.90 -0.76
N ALA A 20 5.63 -7.14 -1.27
CA ALA A 20 6.47 -8.21 -0.73
C ALA A 20 7.97 -7.87 -0.81
N HIS A 21 8.43 -7.36 -1.96
CA HIS A 21 9.81 -6.87 -2.10
C HIS A 21 10.11 -5.72 -1.14
N LEU A 22 9.19 -4.77 -0.97
CA LEU A 22 9.38 -3.68 -0.04
C LEU A 22 9.49 -4.16 1.41
N ALA A 23 8.77 -5.21 1.80
CA ALA A 23 8.89 -5.83 3.12
C ALA A 23 10.28 -6.45 3.34
N VAL A 24 10.81 -7.18 2.34
CA VAL A 24 12.18 -7.74 2.36
C VAL A 24 13.21 -6.63 2.54
N GLU A 25 13.08 -5.53 1.79
CA GLU A 25 13.95 -4.36 1.92
C GLU A 25 13.88 -3.74 3.33
N CYS A 26 12.68 -3.53 3.87
CA CYS A 26 12.49 -2.90 5.19
C CYS A 26 13.02 -3.79 6.33
N ALA A 27 12.86 -5.10 6.19
CA ALA A 27 13.40 -6.10 7.12
C ALA A 27 14.92 -6.30 7.00
N ARG A 28 15.56 -5.71 5.99
CA ARG A 28 17.01 -5.86 5.71
C ARG A 28 17.41 -7.32 5.51
N LEU A 29 16.52 -8.10 4.89
CA LEU A 29 16.81 -9.47 4.48
C LEU A 29 17.58 -9.46 3.15
N ASP A 30 18.44 -10.46 2.96
CA ASP A 30 19.05 -10.69 1.66
C ASP A 30 17.98 -11.14 0.65
N PRO A 31 17.72 -10.38 -0.43
CA PRO A 31 16.74 -10.77 -1.43
C PRO A 31 17.05 -12.11 -2.09
N GLY A 32 18.32 -12.52 -2.18
CA GLY A 32 18.71 -13.81 -2.73
C GLY A 32 18.38 -15.00 -1.83
N ALA A 33 18.10 -14.75 -0.55
CA ALA A 33 17.75 -15.75 0.45
C ALA A 33 16.24 -15.80 0.75
N VAL A 34 15.42 -15.00 0.06
CA VAL A 34 13.97 -14.96 0.26
C VAL A 34 13.27 -15.51 -0.98
N GLU A 35 12.48 -16.55 -0.79
CA GLU A 35 11.62 -17.12 -1.84
C GLU A 35 10.18 -16.63 -1.67
N PHE A 36 9.55 -16.23 -2.77
CA PHE A 36 8.13 -15.88 -2.81
C PHE A 36 7.33 -17.02 -3.40
N GLU A 37 6.51 -17.66 -2.57
CA GLU A 37 5.54 -18.66 -3.00
C GLU A 37 4.18 -18.01 -3.25
N TYR A 38 3.61 -18.27 -4.43
CA TYR A 38 2.31 -17.76 -4.82
C TYR A 38 1.31 -18.91 -4.90
N SER A 39 0.15 -18.76 -4.26
CA SER A 39 -0.92 -19.76 -4.32
C SER A 39 -1.56 -19.91 -5.71
N GLY A 40 -1.22 -19.04 -6.66
CA GLY A 40 -1.88 -18.92 -7.95
C GLY A 40 -3.21 -18.15 -7.87
N GLY A 41 -3.74 -17.79 -9.04
CA GLY A 41 -4.97 -16.98 -9.16
C GLY A 41 -4.72 -15.47 -9.12
N ASP A 42 -5.82 -14.70 -9.16
CA ASP A 42 -5.81 -13.23 -9.14
C ASP A 42 -6.23 -12.63 -7.78
N ARG A 43 -6.63 -13.46 -6.80
CA ARG A 43 -7.24 -13.05 -5.53
C ARG A 43 -6.74 -13.87 -4.35
N GLY A 44 -6.71 -13.26 -3.17
CA GLY A 44 -6.35 -13.96 -1.92
C GLY A 44 -7.51 -14.73 -1.28
N TRP A 45 -8.75 -14.25 -1.40
CA TRP A 45 -9.94 -14.89 -0.83
C TRP A 45 -11.23 -14.50 -1.57
N LYS A 46 -12.34 -15.18 -1.26
CA LYS A 46 -13.66 -14.87 -1.84
C LYS A 46 -14.10 -13.45 -1.44
N GLY A 47 -14.27 -12.58 -2.43
CA GLY A 47 -14.64 -11.18 -2.24
C GLY A 47 -13.47 -10.19 -2.30
N ASP A 48 -12.24 -10.68 -2.44
CA ASP A 48 -11.08 -9.84 -2.71
C ASP A 48 -11.19 -9.17 -4.09
N VAL A 49 -10.81 -7.90 -4.15
CA VAL A 49 -10.85 -7.10 -5.38
C VAL A 49 -9.43 -7.01 -5.93
N PRO A 50 -9.09 -7.72 -7.02
CA PRO A 50 -7.72 -7.90 -7.49
C PRO A 50 -7.04 -6.57 -7.86
N VAL A 51 -7.80 -5.59 -8.32
CA VAL A 51 -7.31 -4.28 -8.69
C VAL A 51 -8.22 -3.21 -8.12
N VAL A 52 -7.71 -2.44 -7.16
CA VAL A 52 -8.39 -1.25 -6.63
C VAL A 52 -7.73 0.00 -7.21
N ARG A 53 -8.50 0.78 -7.97
CA ARG A 53 -8.11 2.10 -8.47
C ARG A 53 -9.28 3.05 -8.25
N LEU A 54 -9.03 4.15 -7.57
CA LEU A 54 -10.04 5.16 -7.31
C LEU A 54 -9.69 6.41 -8.10
N ASP A 55 -10.66 6.91 -8.89
CA ASP A 55 -10.50 8.19 -9.57
C ASP A 55 -10.58 9.32 -8.53
N SER A 56 -9.44 9.94 -8.23
CA SER A 56 -9.29 11.07 -7.31
C SER A 56 -9.27 12.43 -8.00
N ASN A 57 -9.56 12.51 -9.30
CA ASN A 57 -9.53 13.78 -10.05
C ASN A 57 -10.45 14.85 -9.43
N ARG A 58 -11.61 14.45 -8.90
CA ARG A 58 -12.59 15.36 -8.28
C ARG A 58 -12.04 16.07 -7.03
N ILE A 59 -11.26 15.40 -6.19
CA ILE A 59 -10.67 16.05 -5.00
C ILE A 59 -9.39 16.81 -5.37
N ARG A 60 -8.62 16.31 -6.34
CA ARG A 60 -7.40 16.96 -6.84
C ARG A 60 -7.69 18.30 -7.51
N SER A 61 -8.84 18.45 -8.17
CA SER A 61 -9.27 19.74 -8.74
C SER A 61 -9.53 20.82 -7.69
N LEU A 62 -9.70 20.45 -6.42
CA LEU A 62 -9.81 21.36 -5.29
C LEU A 62 -8.43 21.76 -4.70
N GLY A 63 -7.33 21.32 -5.31
CA GLY A 63 -5.97 21.59 -4.85
C GLY A 63 -5.42 20.55 -3.87
N TRP A 64 -6.16 19.47 -3.58
CA TRP A 64 -5.63 18.38 -2.76
C TRP A 64 -4.57 17.58 -3.52
N VAL A 65 -3.45 17.31 -2.85
CA VAL A 65 -2.35 16.49 -3.39
C VAL A 65 -1.89 15.55 -2.30
N TYR A 66 -1.72 14.26 -2.62
CA TYR A 66 -1.11 13.32 -1.69
C TYR A 66 0.36 13.67 -1.46
N ARG A 67 0.83 13.56 -0.21
CA ARG A 67 2.23 13.83 0.15
C ARG A 67 3.16 12.66 -0.16
N PHE A 68 2.64 11.44 -0.03
CA PHE A 68 3.38 10.20 -0.23
C PHE A 68 2.65 9.36 -1.28
N ASN A 69 3.42 8.72 -2.16
CA ASN A 69 2.88 7.68 -3.04
C ASN A 69 2.74 6.35 -2.28
N SER A 70 2.16 5.33 -2.92
CA SER A 70 1.85 4.02 -2.33
C SER A 70 3.10 3.36 -1.75
N ARG A 71 4.21 3.36 -2.51
CA ARG A 71 5.48 2.75 -2.07
C ARG A 71 6.06 3.49 -0.86
N GLN A 72 6.05 4.82 -0.86
CA GLN A 72 6.55 5.63 0.24
C GLN A 72 5.71 5.43 1.51
N ALA A 73 4.38 5.52 1.40
CA ALA A 73 3.46 5.35 2.51
C ALA A 73 3.59 3.95 3.15
N LEU A 74 3.70 2.90 2.32
CA LEU A 74 3.91 1.54 2.83
C LEU A 74 5.28 1.36 3.46
N ARG A 75 6.35 1.94 2.89
CA ARG A 75 7.69 1.90 3.48
C ARG A 75 7.68 2.52 4.88
N ASP A 76 7.09 3.70 5.03
CA ASP A 76 7.02 4.41 6.30
C ASP A 76 6.22 3.59 7.33
N SER A 77 5.10 2.98 6.91
CA SER A 77 4.30 2.08 7.75
C SER A 77 5.09 0.87 8.22
N MET A 78 5.76 0.15 7.31
CA MET A 78 6.58 -1.02 7.63
C MET A 78 7.74 -0.67 8.57
N MET A 79 8.39 0.48 8.36
CA MET A 79 9.47 0.95 9.24
C MET A 79 8.96 1.32 10.63
N GLY A 80 7.74 1.89 10.74
CA GLY A 80 7.05 2.11 12.01
C GLY A 80 6.80 0.80 12.75
N MET A 81 6.22 -0.20 12.08
CA MET A 81 6.01 -1.54 12.64
C MET A 81 7.32 -2.19 13.09
N MET A 82 8.40 -2.05 12.32
CA MET A 82 9.71 -2.58 12.68
C MET A 82 10.27 -1.93 13.96
N ALA A 83 9.99 -0.64 14.19
CA ALA A 83 10.36 0.04 15.43
C ALA A 83 9.55 -0.48 16.63
N ASP A 84 8.26 -0.76 16.45
CA ASP A 84 7.41 -1.39 17.48
C ASP A 84 7.88 -2.82 17.81
N LEU A 85 8.22 -3.61 16.79
CA LEU A 85 8.73 -4.97 16.95
C LEU A 85 10.02 -5.00 17.78
N LYS A 86 10.98 -4.14 17.42
CA LYS A 86 12.26 -4.02 18.15
C LYS A 86 12.09 -3.56 19.59
N ALA A 87 11.02 -2.83 19.87
CA ALA A 87 10.70 -2.37 21.21
C ALA A 87 9.80 -3.35 22.00
N GLY A 88 9.45 -4.51 21.42
CA GLY A 88 8.60 -5.52 22.06
C GLY A 88 7.14 -5.07 22.24
N ARG A 89 6.63 -4.20 21.35
CA ARG A 89 5.23 -3.72 21.35
C ARG A 89 4.31 -4.48 20.39
N LEU A 90 4.86 -5.45 19.67
CA LEU A 90 4.15 -6.36 18.76
C LEU A 90 4.15 -7.78 19.35
#